data_AF-A0A1H0AJG0-F1
#
_entry.id   AF-A0A1H0AJG0-F1
#
_cell.length_a   1.000
_cell.length_b   1.000
_cell.length_c   1.000
_cell.angle_alpha   90.00
_cell.angle_beta   90.00
_cell.angle_gamma   90.00
#
_symmetry.space_group_name_H-M   'P 1'
#
loop_
_entity.id
_entity.type
_entity.pdbx_description
1 polymer ?
#
loop_
_entity_poly.entity_id
_entity_poly.type
_entity_poly.pdbx_seq_one_letter_code
_entity_poly.pdbx_strand_id
1 'polypeptide(L)'
;MVIGVKFCGNCNPYIDMRALLSEVQKSDPSIVFCMDESQKVDGWLLLNACPTGCLKKGEFIPSVVVTNESINYWPVEKEKLVDYVLQSLQHLI
;
A
#
# COMPACT_ATOMS: atom_id res chain seq x y z
N MET A 1 8.74 4.74 11.66
CA MET A 1 8.94 4.61 10.20
C MET A 1 7.95 5.53 9.51
N VAL A 2 8.34 6.24 8.45
CA VAL A 2 7.46 7.11 7.66
C VAL A 2 7.25 6.50 6.27
N ILE A 3 6.01 6.15 5.95
CA ILE A 3 5.62 5.55 4.67
C ILE A 3 4.76 6.54 3.87
N GLY A 4 5.21 6.86 2.65
CA GLY A 4 4.41 7.60 1.69
C GLY A 4 3.26 6.75 1.16
N VAL A 5 2.07 7.31 0.98
CA VAL A 5 0.91 6.59 0.45
C VAL A 5 0.45 7.24 -0.84
N LYS A 6 0.30 6.41 -1.88
CA LYS A 6 -0.29 6.82 -3.15
C LYS A 6 -1.49 5.94 -3.48
N PHE A 7 -2.60 6.57 -3.83
CA PHE A 7 -3.78 5.88 -4.36
C PHE A 7 -3.81 5.99 -5.88
N CYS A 8 -4.29 4.94 -6.53
CA CYS A 8 -4.62 5.04 -7.95
C CYS A 8 -5.83 5.96 -8.18
N GLY A 9 -6.16 6.25 -9.44
CA GLY A 9 -7.29 7.10 -9.81
C GLY A 9 -8.68 6.57 -9.44
N ASN A 10 -8.77 5.37 -8.84
CA ASN A 10 -10.00 4.77 -8.32
C ASN A 10 -11.15 4.70 -9.34
N CYS A 11 -10.85 4.46 -10.62
CA CYS A 11 -11.83 4.51 -11.70
C CYS A 11 -12.83 3.35 -11.72
N ASN A 12 -12.50 2.20 -11.10
CA ASN A 12 -13.39 1.04 -10.98
C ASN A 12 -13.01 0.18 -9.76
N PRO A 13 -13.37 0.57 -8.52
CA PRO A 13 -12.90 -0.09 -7.31
C PRO A 13 -13.52 -1.47 -7.06
N TYR A 14 -12.67 -2.44 -6.74
CA TYR A 14 -13.03 -3.78 -6.24
C TYR A 14 -12.87 -3.88 -4.73
N ILE A 15 -12.12 -2.95 -4.12
CA ILE A 15 -11.88 -2.85 -2.69
C ILE A 15 -11.77 -1.39 -2.25
N ASP A 16 -12.22 -1.10 -1.04
CA ASP A 16 -12.00 0.21 -0.41
C ASP A 16 -10.58 0.28 0.14
N MET A 17 -9.69 0.94 -0.61
CA MET A 17 -8.30 1.12 -0.21
C MET A 17 -8.12 2.08 0.97
N ARG A 18 -9.09 2.96 1.24
CA ARG A 18 -9.03 3.85 2.41
C ARG A 18 -9.36 3.08 3.67
N ALA A 19 -10.34 2.17 3.60
CA ALA A 19 -10.63 1.25 4.68
C ALA A 19 -9.41 0.35 4.98
N LEU A 20 -8.80 -0.24 3.94
CA LEU A 20 -7.58 -1.04 4.09
C LEU A 20 -6.45 -0.23 4.76
N LEU A 21 -6.19 1.00 4.29
CA LEU A 21 -5.18 1.87 4.90
C LEU A 21 -5.50 2.14 6.39
N SER A 22 -6.77 2.40 6.72
CA SER A 22 -7.18 2.64 8.09
C SER A 22 -6.97 1.42 8.99
N GLU A 23 -7.21 0.22 8.48
CA GLU A 23 -6.93 -1.03 9.21
C GLU A 23 -5.42 -1.22 9.42
N VAL A 24 -4.60 -1.04 8.39
CA VAL A 24 -3.13 -1.09 8.49
C VAL A 24 -2.61 -0.09 9.52
N GLN A 25 -3.13 1.15 9.51
CA GLN A 25 -2.77 2.21 10.47
C GLN A 25 -3.12 1.85 11.91
N LYS A 26 -4.26 1.18 12.13
CA LYS A 26 -4.68 0.74 13.47
C LYS A 26 -3.86 -0.43 13.97
N SER A 27 -3.48 -1.34 13.07
CA SER A 27 -2.73 -2.55 13.40
C SER A 27 -1.26 -2.27 13.76
N ASP A 28 -0.66 -1.23 13.20
CA ASP A 28 0.69 -0.78 13.60
C ASP A 28 0.78 0.76 13.72
N PRO A 29 0.50 1.31 14.91
CA PRO A 29 0.58 2.75 15.17
C PRO A 29 2.01 3.33 15.11
N SER A 30 3.05 2.50 15.03
CA SER A 30 4.45 2.96 14.94
C SER A 30 4.83 3.44 13.54
N ILE A 31 4.00 3.12 12.54
CA ILE A 31 4.15 3.56 11.15
C ILE A 31 3.35 4.84 10.95
N VAL A 32 4.05 5.91 10.58
CA VAL A 32 3.45 7.18 10.20
C VAL A 32 3.22 7.17 8.68
N PHE A 33 1.97 7.35 8.27
CA PHE A 33 1.61 7.40 6.84
C PHE A 33 1.45 8.84 6.36
N CYS A 34 2.10 9.19 5.26
CA CYS A 34 2.09 10.53 4.68
C CYS A 34 1.55 10.50 3.24
N MET A 35 0.70 11.46 2.85
CA MET A 35 0.22 11.57 1.47
C MET A 35 0.91 12.69 0.67
N ASP A 36 1.77 13.47 1.32
CA ASP A 36 2.53 14.54 0.68
C ASP A 36 3.76 13.95 0.00
N GLU A 37 3.78 13.98 -1.32
CA GLU A 37 4.86 13.39 -2.11
C GLU A 37 6.17 14.17 -2.05
N SER A 38 6.15 15.40 -1.55
CA SER A 38 7.36 16.21 -1.34
C SER A 38 8.10 15.82 -0.06
N GLN A 39 7.47 15.06 0.83
CA GLN A 39 8.11 14.59 2.06
C GLN A 39 9.13 13.49 1.79
N LYS A 40 10.23 13.53 2.56
CA LYS A 40 11.19 12.43 2.59
C LYS A 40 10.59 11.29 3.41
N VAL A 41 10.42 10.12 2.79
CA VAL A 41 9.85 8.92 3.39
C VAL A 41 10.82 7.74 3.29
N ASP A 42 10.64 6.73 4.16
CA ASP A 42 11.46 5.50 4.18
C ASP A 42 11.06 4.55 3.03
N GLY A 43 9.83 4.65 2.55
CA GLY A 43 9.32 3.92 1.40
C GLY A 43 7.87 4.26 1.09
N TRP A 44 7.30 3.56 0.13
CA TRP A 44 5.98 3.88 -0.43
C TRP A 44 5.01 2.70 -0.40
N LEU A 45 3.77 2.99 -0.07
CA LEU A 45 2.62 2.10 -0.19
C LEU A 45 1.75 2.56 -1.36
N LEU A 46 1.73 1.78 -2.44
CA LEU A 46 0.98 2.07 -3.65
C LEU A 46 -0.31 1.25 -3.65
N LEU A 47 -1.45 1.90 -3.43
CA LEU A 47 -2.76 1.27 -3.27
C LEU A 47 -3.58 1.35 -4.56
N ASN A 48 -3.80 0.20 -5.19
CA ASN A 48 -4.60 0.06 -6.40
C ASN A 48 -5.93 -0.63 -6.10
N ALA A 49 -7.05 0.10 -6.22
CA ALA A 49 -8.37 -0.44 -5.89
C ALA A 49 -8.86 -1.56 -6.84
N CYS A 50 -8.16 -1.87 -7.93
CA CYS A 50 -8.52 -2.91 -8.89
C CYS A 50 -7.29 -3.67 -9.42
N PRO A 51 -7.50 -4.83 -10.10
CA PRO A 51 -6.40 -5.69 -10.57
C PRO A 51 -5.51 -5.05 -11.64
N THR A 52 -6.01 -4.02 -12.34
CA THR A 52 -5.25 -3.32 -13.38
C THR A 52 -3.92 -2.77 -12.86
N GLY A 53 -3.83 -2.43 -11.57
CA GLY A 53 -2.56 -2.05 -10.94
C GLY A 53 -1.90 -0.85 -11.63
N CYS A 54 -2.62 0.27 -11.76
CA CYS A 54 -2.14 1.45 -12.46
C CYS A 54 -0.85 2.03 -11.86
N LEU A 55 -0.71 1.99 -10.54
CA LEU A 55 0.54 2.31 -9.84
C LEU A 55 1.45 1.09 -9.81
N LYS A 56 2.64 1.21 -10.39
CA LYS A 56 3.59 0.11 -10.58
C LYS A 56 4.88 0.29 -9.79
N LYS A 57 5.62 -0.81 -9.62
CA LYS A 57 7.00 -0.75 -9.13
C LYS A 57 7.83 0.16 -10.03
N GLY A 58 8.67 0.98 -9.42
CA GLY A 58 9.58 1.89 -10.12
C GLY A 58 9.08 3.33 -10.24
N GLU A 59 7.77 3.58 -10.09
CA GLU A 59 7.23 4.95 -10.01
C GLU A 59 7.63 5.63 -8.70
N PHE A 60 7.65 4.86 -7.61
CA PHE A 60 8.11 5.27 -6.29
C PHE A 60 9.01 4.16 -5.73
N ILE A 61 10.17 4.52 -5.18
CA ILE A 61 11.20 3.55 -4.75
C ILE A 61 11.74 3.95 -3.38
N PRO A 62 11.88 3.00 -2.43
CA PRO A 62 11.37 1.63 -2.48
C PRO A 62 9.85 1.60 -2.27
N SER A 63 9.14 0.58 -2.79
CA SER A 63 7.68 0.51 -2.71
C SER A 63 7.10 -0.89 -2.52
N VAL A 64 5.97 -0.93 -1.83
CA VAL A 64 5.02 -2.04 -1.75
C VAL A 64 3.82 -1.70 -2.63
N VAL A 65 3.57 -2.52 -3.64
CA VAL A 65 2.43 -2.36 -4.55
C VAL A 65 1.30 -3.28 -4.10
N VAL A 66 0.11 -2.75 -3.88
CA VAL A 66 -1.05 -3.49 -3.40
C VAL A 66 -2.18 -3.38 -4.41
N THR A 67 -2.84 -4.50 -4.70
CA THR A 67 -4.11 -4.58 -5.42
C THR A 67 -5.18 -5.24 -4.53
N ASN A 68 -6.38 -5.47 -5.05
CA ASN A 68 -7.42 -6.22 -4.33
C ASN A 68 -7.09 -7.71 -4.11
N GLU A 69 -6.08 -8.24 -4.80
CA GLU A 69 -5.78 -9.69 -4.83
C GLU A 69 -4.29 -10.01 -4.76
N SER A 70 -3.42 -8.99 -4.71
CA SER A 70 -1.97 -9.21 -4.69
C SER A 70 -1.21 -8.11 -3.95
N ILE A 71 -0.04 -8.48 -3.43
CA ILE A 71 0.97 -7.58 -2.87
C ILE A 71 2.30 -7.87 -3.56
N ASN A 72 2.93 -6.82 -4.11
CA ASN A 72 4.13 -6.91 -4.93
C ASN A 72 4.02 -7.95 -6.05
N TYR A 73 2.83 -8.03 -6.67
CA TYR A 73 2.47 -8.97 -7.73
C TYR A 73 2.36 -10.44 -7.29
N TRP A 74 2.48 -10.73 -5.99
CA TRP A 74 2.21 -12.05 -5.43
C TRP A 74 0.76 -12.14 -4.98
N PRO A 75 -0.01 -13.17 -5.40
CA PRO A 75 -1.40 -13.34 -4.98
C PRO A 75 -1.53 -13.47 -3.47
N VAL A 76 -2.54 -12.81 -2.88
CA VAL A 76 -2.82 -12.82 -1.45
C VAL A 76 -4.33 -12.94 -1.25
N GLU A 77 -4.74 -13.79 -0.30
CA GLU A 77 -6.12 -13.89 0.15
C GLU A 77 -6.57 -12.56 0.78
N LYS A 78 -7.79 -12.12 0.46
CA LYS A 78 -8.29 -10.80 0.85
C LYS A 78 -8.23 -10.59 2.37
N GLU A 79 -8.51 -11.63 3.14
CA GLU A 79 -8.52 -11.64 4.60
C GLU A 79 -7.12 -11.42 5.20
N LYS A 80 -6.06 -11.68 4.43
CA LYS A 80 -4.67 -11.55 4.86
C LYS A 80 -3.99 -10.29 4.34
N LEU A 81 -4.69 -9.45 3.56
CA LEU A 81 -4.11 -8.25 2.95
C LEU A 81 -3.43 -7.34 3.99
N VAL A 82 -4.09 -7.07 5.12
CA VAL A 82 -3.55 -6.19 6.17
C VAL A 82 -2.22 -6.73 6.70
N ASP A 83 -2.17 -8.01 7.05
CA ASP A 83 -0.97 -8.64 7.63
C ASP A 83 0.20 -8.64 6.64
N TYR A 84 -0.06 -9.00 5.37
CA TYR A 84 0.97 -9.02 4.36
C TYR A 84 1.44 -7.62 3.94
N VAL A 85 0.58 -6.60 4.01
CA VAL A 85 1.01 -5.20 3.81
C VAL A 85 2.00 -4.82 4.90
N LEU A 86 1.66 -5.06 6.17
CA LEU A 86 2.55 -4.75 7.30
C LEU A 86 3.89 -5.48 7.19
N GLN A 87 3.86 -6.79 6.91
CA GLN A 87 5.06 -7.58 6.70
C GLN A 87 5.92 -7.02 5.55
N SER A 88 5.28 -6.62 4.44
CA SER A 88 5.99 -6.07 3.29
C SER A 88 6.63 -4.71 3.59
N LEU A 89 5.97 -3.87 4.39
CA LEU A 89 6.51 -2.57 4.81
C LEU A 89 7.72 -2.72 5.73
N GLN A 90 7.71 -3.72 6.62
CA GLN A 90 8.84 -4.00 7.52
C GLN A 90 10.11 -4.47 6.79
N HIS A 91 9.96 -5.11 5.62
CA HIS A 91 11.08 -5.54 4.77
C HIS A 91 11.64 -4.44 3.86
N LEU A 92 11.11 -3.21 3.91
CA LEU A 92 11.68 -2.07 3.15
C LEU A 92 12.99 -1.56 3.75
N ILE A 93 13.39 -2.06 4.92
CA ILE A 93 14.52 -1.61 5.75
C ILE A 93 15.62 -2.67 5.77
#